data_AF-X1I0S5-F1
#
_entry.id   AF-X1I0S5-F1
#
_cell.length_a   1.000
_cell.length_b   1.000
_cell.length_c   1.000
_cell.angle_alpha   90.00
_cell.angle_beta   90.00
_cell.angle_gamma   90.00
#
_symmetry.space_group_name_H-M   'P 1'
#
loop_
_entity.id
_entity.type
_entity.pdbx_description
1 polymer ?
#
loop_
_entity_poly.entity_id
_entity_poly.type
_entity_poly.pdbx_seq_one_letter_code
_entity_poly.pdbx_strand_id
1 'polypeptide(L)' 'MDLRGLTSITDFFILGTGESDAQVKAIVDHLNEKLRSENTKPSHIEGYDKLSWVLIDYVD' A
#
# COMPACT_ATOMS: atom_id res chain seq x y z
N MET A 1 8.77 -7.48 3.74
CA MET A 1 9.08 -7.98 5.10
C MET A 1 8.02 -9.01 5.46
N ASP A 2 8.45 -10.21 5.83
CA ASP A 2 7.55 -11.28 6.30
C ASP A 2 7.33 -11.10 7.80
N LEU A 3 6.07 -11.00 8.21
CA LEU A 3 5.65 -10.74 9.58
C LEU A 3 4.94 -11.94 10.22
N ARG A 4 4.79 -13.04 9.48
CA ARG A 4 4.15 -14.26 9.99
C ARG A 4 4.92 -14.78 11.19
N GLY A 5 4.21 -15.03 12.29
CA GLY A 5 4.78 -15.50 13.55
C GLY A 5 5.40 -14.39 14.44
N LEU A 6 5.47 -13.14 13.97
CA LEU A 6 5.85 -11.98 14.78
C LEU A 6 4.63 -11.18 15.26
N THR A 7 3.60 -11.09 14.42
CA THR A 7 2.33 -10.40 14.72
C THR A 7 1.16 -11.12 14.06
N SER A 8 -0.04 -10.96 14.63
CA SER A 8 -1.30 -11.45 14.06
C SER A 8 -2.05 -10.41 13.23
N ILE A 9 -1.47 -9.21 13.04
CA ILE A 9 -2.14 -8.09 12.36
C ILE A 9 -2.05 -8.26 10.83
N THR A 10 -0.87 -8.56 10.29
CA THR A 10 -0.66 -8.76 8.85
C THR A 10 0.48 -9.75 8.60
N ASP A 11 0.40 -10.47 7.48
CA ASP A 11 1.42 -11.43 7.07
C ASP A 11 2.64 -10.76 6.44
N PHE A 12 2.44 -9.64 5.74
CA PHE A 12 3.49 -8.98 4.97
C PHE A 12 3.44 -7.46 5.11
N PHE A 13 4.64 -6.86 5.16
CA PHE A 13 4.84 -5.43 5.04
C PHE A 13 5.72 -5.12 3.83
N ILE A 14 5.24 -4.26 2.93
CA ILE A 14 6.00 -3.83 1.75
C ILE A 14 6.35 -2.36 1.96
N LEU A 15 7.63 -2.02 1.82
CA LEU A 15 8.13 -0.65 1.89
C LEU A 15 8.59 -0.23 0.50
N GLY A 16 8.08 0.91 0.03
CA GLY A 16 8.49 1.55 -1.20
C GLY A 16 8.89 3.00 -0.93
N THR A 17 9.78 3.54 -1.75
CA THR A 17 10.22 4.93 -1.68
C THR A 17 10.07 5.57 -3.05
N GLY A 18 9.40 6.72 -3.10
CA GLY A 18 9.39 7.60 -4.26
C GLY A 18 10.25 8.83 -4.00
N GLU A 19 10.94 9.31 -5.03
CA GLU A 19 11.80 10.51 -4.99
C GLU A 19 11.00 11.81 -5.15
N SER A 20 9.70 11.72 -5.47
CA SER A 20 8.79 12.87 -5.56
C SER A 20 7.34 12.45 -5.30
N ASP A 21 6.50 13.41 -4.93
CA ASP A 21 5.06 13.20 -4.72
C ASP A 21 4.38 12.61 -5.96
N ALA A 22 4.76 13.08 -7.15
CA ALA A 22 4.25 12.54 -8.41
C ALA A 22 4.60 11.06 -8.60
N GLN A 23 5.82 10.64 -8.23
CA GLN A 23 6.22 9.24 -8.28
C GLN A 23 5.49 8.39 -7.24
N VAL A 24 5.36 8.89 -6.00
CA VAL A 24 4.58 8.20 -4.95
C VAL A 24 3.15 7.99 -5.41
N LYS A 25 2.50 9.03 -5.95
CA LYS A 25 1.15 8.94 -6.49
C LYS A 25 1.04 7.90 -7.61
N ALA A 26 1.98 7.92 -8.56
CA ALA A 26 2.00 6.96 -9.67
C ALA A 26 2.15 5.51 -9.19
N ILE A 27 3.00 5.27 -8.17
CA ILE A 27 3.16 3.94 -7.56
C ILE A 27 1.85 3.48 -6.93
N VAL A 28 1.23 4.32 -6.10
CA VAL A 28 -0.02 4.00 -5.39
C VAL A 28 -1.16 3.76 -6.36
N ASP A 29 -1.31 4.61 -7.38
CA ASP A 29 -2.34 4.49 -8.40
C ASP A 29 -2.18 3.19 -9.19
N HIS A 30 -0.95 2.87 -9.61
CA HIS A 30 -0.66 1.64 -10.34
C HIS A 30 -0.93 0.39 -9.50
N LEU A 31 -0.57 0.42 -8.21
CA LEU A 31 -0.81 -0.69 -7.28
C LEU A 31 -2.32 -0.93 -7.13
N ASN A 32 -3.09 0.14 -6.95
CA ASN A 32 -4.55 0.08 -6.83
C ASN A 32 -5.22 -0.42 -8.11
N GLU A 33 -4.81 0.07 -9.27
CA GLU A 33 -5.35 -0.38 -10.56
C GLU A 33 -5.08 -1.87 -10.78
N LYS A 34 -3.85 -2.30 -10.53
CA LYS A 34 -3.43 -3.69 -10.72
C LYS A 34 -4.16 -4.64 -9.77
N LEU A 35 -4.22 -4.31 -8.48
CA LEU A 35 -4.88 -5.17 -7.50
C LEU A 35 -6.40 -5.19 -7.67
N ARG A 36 -7.01 -4.09 -8.13
CA ARG A 36 -8.43 -4.08 -8.53
C ARG A 36 -8.70 -5.06 -9.67
N SER A 37 -7.80 -5.19 -10.64
CA SER A 37 -7.94 -6.19 -11.72
C SER A 37 -7.88 -7.63 -11.22
N GLU A 38 -7.27 -7.85 -10.04
CA GLU A 38 -7.18 -9.14 -9.34
C GLU A 38 -8.28 -9.30 -8.26
N ASN A 39 -9.33 -8.48 -8.29
CA ASN A 39 -10.42 -8.43 -7.30
C ASN A 39 -9.97 -8.14 -5.85
N THR A 40 -8.75 -7.65 -5.65
CA THR A 40 -8.24 -7.25 -4.34
C THR A 40 -8.41 -5.74 -4.18
N LYS A 41 -9.19 -5.33 -3.19
CA LYS A 41 -9.42 -3.91 -2.89
C LYS A 41 -8.72 -3.57 -1.58
N PRO A 42 -8.11 -2.38 -1.47
CA PRO A 42 -7.61 -1.91 -0.19
C PRO A 42 -8.80 -1.74 0.77
N SER A 43 -8.64 -2.20 2.00
CA SER A 43 -9.59 -1.95 3.09
C SER A 43 -9.49 -0.51 3.57
N HIS A 44 -8.26 0.03 3.61
CA HIS A 44 -8.01 1.41 4.00
C HIS A 44 -6.82 2.02 3.27
N ILE A 45 -6.87 3.34 3.05
CA ILE A 45 -5.76 4.13 2.48
C ILE A 45 -5.60 5.41 3.31
N GLU A 46 -4.42 5.62 3.89
CA GLU A 46 -4.07 6.83 4.61
C GLU A 46 -3.01 7.65 3.87
N GLY A 47 -3.08 8.98 3.99
CA GLY A 47 -2.03 9.89 3.52
C GLY A 47 -1.97 10.09 1.99
N TYR A 48 -2.91 9.52 1.22
CA TYR A 48 -2.97 9.65 -0.24
C TYR A 48 -2.96 11.11 -0.72
N ASP A 49 -3.63 12.01 -0.02
CA ASP A 49 -3.70 13.43 -0.41
C ASP A 49 -2.39 14.19 -0.18
N LYS A 50 -1.57 13.74 0.79
CA LYS A 50 -0.34 14.41 1.19
C LYS A 50 0.90 13.83 0.53
N LEU A 51 0.87 12.55 0.13
CA LEU A 51 1.92 11.82 -0.60
C LEU A 51 3.30 11.73 0.09
N SER A 52 3.50 12.41 1.22
CA SER A 52 4.71 12.33 2.05
C SER A 52 4.89 10.96 2.72
N TRP A 53 3.78 10.29 3.02
CA TRP A 53 3.73 8.93 3.55
C TRP A 53 2.35 8.37 3.22
N VAL A 54 2.31 7.26 2.49
CA VAL A 54 1.06 6.60 2.12
C VAL A 54 1.08 5.21 2.71
N LEU A 55 0.04 4.88 3.48
CA LEU A 55 -0.19 3.55 4.01
C LEU A 55 -1.41 2.96 3.30
N ILE A 56 -1.28 1.73 2.82
CA ILE A 56 -2.36 1.02 2.14
C ILE A 56 -2.52 -0.33 2.82
N ASP A 57 -3.69 -0.53 3.41
CA ASP A 57 -4.05 -1.78 4.06
C ASP A 57 -4.90 -2.63 3.12
N TYR A 58 -4.52 -3.90 2.98
CA TYR A 58 -5.22 -4.92 2.20
C TYR A 58 -5.78 -6.05 3.08
N VAL A 59 -5.68 -5.90 4.40
CA VAL A 59 -6.20 -6.85 5.38
C VAL A 59 -7.69 -6.56 5.55
N ASP A 60 -8.52 -7.61 5.52
CA ASP A 60 -9.93 -7.56 5.93
C ASP A 60 -10.04 -7.69 7.46
#